data_AF-A0A2N6BBT8-F1
#
_entry.id   AF-A0A2N6BBT8-F1
#
_cell.length_a   1.000
_cell.length_b   1.000
_cell.length_c   1.000
_cell.angle_alpha   90.00
_cell.angle_beta   90.00
_cell.angle_gamma   90.00
#
_symmetry.space_group_name_H-M   'P 1'
#
loop_
_entity.id
_entity.type
_entity.pdbx_description
1 polymer ?
#
loop_
_entity_poly.entity_id
_entity_poly.type
_entity_poly.pdbx_seq_one_letter_code
_entity_poly.pdbx_strand_id
1 'polypeptide(L)'
;MKTTLFALSVIAGMAIAPALAAEDSDEPIQPIEAAKVSNQAMVELGKKLYFDPRLSKSGFISCNSCHNLSMGGTDNLKTSIGHNWQQGPINSP
;
A
#
# COMPACT_ATOMS: atom_id res chain seq x y z
N MET A 1 66.10 30.00 -13.13
CA MET A 1 65.74 29.89 -14.56
C MET A 1 65.24 28.48 -14.83
N LYS A 2 64.07 28.38 -15.47
CA LYS A 2 63.54 27.21 -16.20
C LYS A 2 63.10 25.99 -15.38
N THR A 3 61.79 25.91 -15.16
CA THR A 3 60.93 24.75 -15.52
C THR A 3 59.47 25.17 -15.27
N THR A 4 58.88 25.98 -16.15
CA THR A 4 57.84 25.56 -17.12
C THR A 4 56.77 24.64 -16.51
N LEU A 5 55.65 25.22 -16.05
CA LEU A 5 54.39 25.28 -16.82
C LEU A 5 53.88 23.88 -17.21
N PHE A 6 53.34 23.15 -16.25
CA PHE A 6 52.40 22.04 -16.48
C PHE A 6 51.19 22.26 -15.58
N ALA A 7 50.12 22.82 -16.13
CA ALA A 7 48.72 22.58 -15.72
C ALA A 7 47.79 23.49 -16.53
N LEU A 8 47.78 23.33 -17.85
CA LEU A 8 46.58 23.63 -18.63
C LEU A 8 46.00 22.26 -18.99
N SER A 9 44.88 21.87 -18.37
CA SER A 9 43.78 21.14 -19.04
C SER A 9 42.76 20.56 -18.04
N VAL A 10 41.50 20.83 -18.36
CA VAL A 10 40.27 20.12 -17.95
C VAL A 10 39.67 20.43 -16.56
N ILE A 11 39.04 21.61 -16.42
CA ILE A 11 37.82 21.71 -15.60
C ILE A 11 36.66 21.40 -16.54
N ALA A 12 36.46 20.13 -16.85
CA ALA A 12 35.28 19.65 -17.55
C ALA A 12 34.59 18.60 -16.69
N GLY A 13 33.31 18.84 -16.41
CA GLY A 13 32.34 17.82 -16.07
C GLY A 13 32.39 17.32 -14.62
N MET A 14 31.67 18.01 -13.73
CA MET A 14 30.87 17.30 -12.72
C MET A 14 29.84 18.26 -12.11
N ALA A 15 28.77 18.54 -12.85
CA ALA A 15 27.54 19.06 -12.27
C ALA A 15 26.34 18.38 -12.92
N ILE A 16 26.35 17.05 -12.92
CA ILE A 16 25.10 16.29 -13.01
C ILE A 16 24.69 16.04 -11.57
N ALA A 17 24.02 17.03 -10.97
CA ALA A 17 23.19 16.75 -9.81
C ALA A 17 22.06 15.82 -10.28
N PRO A 18 21.72 14.76 -9.54
CA PRO A 18 20.62 13.90 -9.93
C PRO A 18 19.34 14.71 -9.82
N ALA A 19 18.65 14.89 -10.94
CA ALA A 19 17.23 15.19 -10.97
C ALA A 19 16.47 13.97 -10.41
N LEU A 20 16.43 13.83 -9.09
CA LEU A 20 15.62 12.84 -8.37
C LEU A 20 14.99 13.45 -7.12
N ALA A 21 14.65 14.73 -7.18
CA ALA A 21 13.63 15.30 -6.31
C ALA A 21 12.37 15.36 -7.16
N ALA A 22 11.51 14.35 -7.04
CA ALA A 22 10.11 14.55 -7.36
C ALA A 22 9.64 15.62 -6.37
N GLU A 23 9.49 16.86 -6.85
CA GLU A 23 8.85 17.90 -6.06
C GLU A 23 7.42 17.46 -5.83
N ASP A 24 7.08 17.22 -4.57
CA ASP A 24 5.73 17.05 -4.04
C ASP A 24 4.92 18.31 -4.39
N SER A 25 4.50 18.34 -5.65
CA SER A 25 3.71 19.42 -6.22
C SER A 25 2.29 19.22 -5.70
N ASP A 26 1.52 20.30 -5.54
CA ASP A 26 0.10 20.31 -5.15
C ASP A 26 -0.80 19.62 -6.22
N GLU A 27 -0.48 18.37 -6.55
CA GLU A 27 -1.15 17.52 -7.49
C GLU A 27 -2.42 16.94 -6.84
N PRO A 28 -3.53 16.80 -7.57
CA PRO A 28 -4.78 16.28 -7.02
C PRO A 28 -4.70 14.84 -6.49
N ILE A 29 -3.68 14.07 -6.88
CA ILE A 29 -3.47 12.69 -6.47
C ILE A 29 -2.06 12.55 -5.90
N GLN A 30 -1.99 11.94 -4.72
CA GLN A 30 -0.74 11.70 -4.02
C GLN A 30 -0.45 10.20 -3.90
N PRO A 31 0.83 9.78 -3.91
CA PRO A 31 1.21 8.40 -3.68
C PRO A 31 0.74 7.90 -2.30
N ILE A 32 0.45 6.59 -2.21
CA ILE A 32 0.12 5.95 -0.94
C ILE A 32 1.41 5.56 -0.23
N GLU A 33 1.63 6.11 0.96
CA GLU A 33 2.75 5.76 1.83
C GLU A 33 2.57 4.39 2.49
N ALA A 34 3.68 3.70 2.75
CA ALA A 34 3.65 2.42 3.44
C ALA A 34 3.14 2.56 4.89
N ALA A 35 2.32 1.61 5.33
CA ALA A 35 1.75 1.62 6.67
C ALA A 35 2.84 1.49 7.76
N LYS A 36 2.82 2.39 8.74
CA LYS A 36 3.72 2.36 9.92
C LYS A 36 3.06 1.59 11.06
N VAL A 37 3.59 0.42 11.40
CA VAL A 37 3.05 -0.42 12.47
C VAL A 37 3.74 -0.10 13.80
N SER A 38 2.98 0.47 14.75
CA SER A 38 3.47 0.78 16.10
C SER A 38 3.26 -0.36 17.11
N ASN A 39 2.30 -1.25 16.85
CA ASN A 39 1.98 -2.39 17.72
C ASN A 39 1.70 -3.66 16.90
N GLN A 40 2.75 -4.47 16.70
CA GLN A 40 2.65 -5.70 15.92
C GLN A 40 1.69 -6.72 16.54
N ALA A 41 1.62 -6.81 17.88
CA ALA A 41 0.74 -7.76 18.55
C ALA A 41 -0.74 -7.47 18.28
N MET A 42 -1.11 -6.18 18.24
CA MET A 42 -2.46 -5.76 17.88
C MET A 42 -2.78 -6.06 16.41
N VAL A 43 -1.82 -5.86 15.50
CA VAL A 43 -1.99 -6.21 14.07
C VAL A 43 -2.21 -7.71 13.88
N GLU A 44 -1.41 -8.55 14.53
CA GLU A 44 -1.57 -10.01 14.44
C GLU A 44 -2.88 -10.50 15.06
N LEU A 45 -3.32 -9.89 16.16
CA LEU A 45 -4.65 -10.16 16.73
C LEU A 45 -5.75 -9.76 15.75
N GLY A 46 -5.69 -8.55 15.20
CA GLY A 46 -6.65 -8.03 14.22
C GLY A 46 -6.73 -8.93 12.99
N LYS A 47 -5.59 -9.38 12.46
CA LYS A 47 -5.52 -10.35 11.38
C LYS A 47 -6.26 -11.63 11.74
N LYS A 48 -5.99 -12.24 12.90
CA LYS A 48 -6.71 -13.45 13.33
C LYS A 48 -8.22 -13.25 13.34
N LEU A 49 -8.69 -12.13 13.90
CA LEU A 49 -10.12 -11.82 13.97
C LEU A 49 -10.75 -11.56 12.60
N TYR A 50 -10.04 -10.89 11.69
CA TYR A 50 -10.50 -10.62 10.33
C TYR A 50 -10.84 -11.91 9.54
N PHE A 51 -10.05 -12.96 9.79
CA PHE A 51 -10.22 -14.28 9.18
C PHE A 51 -11.01 -15.26 10.03
N ASP A 52 -11.53 -14.87 11.21
CA ASP A 52 -12.20 -15.80 12.13
C ASP A 52 -13.72 -15.88 11.83
N PRO A 53 -14.23 -16.98 11.25
CA PRO A 53 -15.64 -17.10 10.94
C PRO A 53 -16.51 -17.34 12.17
N ARG A 54 -15.91 -17.67 13.33
CA ARG A 54 -16.63 -17.88 14.59
C ARG A 54 -17.23 -16.59 15.16
N LEU A 55 -16.82 -15.43 14.63
CA LEU A 55 -17.46 -14.16 14.93
C LEU A 55 -18.88 -14.05 14.35
N SER A 56 -19.21 -14.84 13.32
CA SER A 56 -20.57 -14.91 12.77
C SER A 56 -21.45 -15.91 13.51
N LYS A 57 -22.76 -15.67 13.52
CA LYS A 57 -23.75 -16.60 14.07
C LYS A 57 -23.72 -17.98 13.40
N SER A 58 -23.39 -18.06 12.10
CA SER A 58 -23.29 -19.33 11.38
C SER A 58 -21.96 -20.05 11.60
N GLY A 59 -20.94 -19.38 12.16
CA GLY A 59 -19.57 -19.93 12.22
C GLY A 59 -18.91 -20.10 10.84
N PHE A 60 -19.48 -19.51 9.79
CA PHE A 60 -19.05 -19.69 8.39
C PHE A 60 -18.60 -18.39 7.72
N ILE A 61 -19.00 -17.22 8.24
CA ILE A 61 -18.74 -15.92 7.63
C ILE A 61 -17.71 -15.16 8.49
N SER A 62 -16.67 -14.62 7.85
CA SER A 62 -15.67 -13.73 8.45
C SER A 62 -15.66 -12.38 7.72
N CYS A 63 -14.82 -11.43 8.13
CA CYS A 63 -14.61 -10.20 7.36
C CYS A 63 -14.08 -10.52 5.95
N ASN A 64 -13.16 -11.48 5.84
CA ASN A 64 -12.58 -11.91 4.57
C ASN A 64 -13.58 -12.60 3.63
N SER A 65 -14.77 -13.00 4.11
CA SER A 65 -15.80 -13.60 3.25
C SER A 65 -16.38 -12.58 2.27
N CYS A 66 -16.54 -11.32 2.70
CA CYS A 66 -17.03 -10.23 1.85
C CYS A 66 -15.90 -9.29 1.38
N HIS A 67 -14.83 -9.17 2.16
CA HIS A 67 -13.66 -8.37 1.82
C HIS A 67 -12.45 -9.27 1.57
N ASN A 68 -12.48 -10.03 0.47
CA ASN A 68 -11.48 -11.07 0.24
C ASN A 68 -10.13 -10.47 -0.19
N LEU A 69 -9.14 -10.51 0.71
CA LEU A 69 -7.82 -9.93 0.46
C LEU A 69 -7.03 -10.65 -0.65
N SER A 70 -7.41 -11.89 -1.00
CA SER A 70 -6.84 -12.59 -2.16
C SER A 70 -7.46 -12.17 -3.49
N MET A 71 -8.52 -11.37 -3.47
CA MET A 71 -9.29 -10.95 -4.65
C MET A 71 -9.45 -9.43 -4.77
N GLY A 72 -8.53 -8.66 -4.18
CA GLY A 72 -8.55 -7.19 -4.24
C GLY A 72 -9.37 -6.51 -3.15
N GLY A 73 -9.79 -7.24 -2.11
CA GLY A 73 -10.45 -6.68 -0.93
C GLY A 73 -11.98 -6.68 -1.00
N THR A 74 -12.58 -7.32 -2.00
CA THR A 74 -14.05 -7.45 -2.17
C THR A 74 -14.43 -8.89 -2.48
N ASP A 75 -15.73 -9.20 -2.49
CA ASP A 75 -16.27 -10.51 -2.88
C ASP A 75 -16.51 -10.66 -4.39
N ASN A 76 -16.33 -9.58 -5.16
CA ASN A 76 -16.61 -9.51 -6.60
C ASN A 76 -18.04 -9.92 -6.99
N LEU A 77 -19.02 -9.71 -6.11
CA LEU A 77 -20.44 -9.89 -6.37
C LEU A 77 -21.15 -8.55 -6.57
N LYS A 78 -22.34 -8.56 -7.19
CA LYS A 78 -23.19 -7.35 -7.29
C LYS A 78 -23.54 -6.82 -5.90
N THR A 79 -23.94 -7.73 -5.01
CA THR A 79 -24.15 -7.49 -3.59
C THR A 79 -23.75 -8.75 -2.82
N SER A 80 -23.30 -8.59 -1.59
CA SER A 80 -22.75 -9.68 -0.79
C SER A 80 -23.80 -10.70 -0.35
N ILE A 81 -23.35 -11.90 -0.02
CA ILE A 81 -24.18 -12.96 0.55
C ILE A 81 -23.92 -13.07 2.05
N GLY A 82 -24.95 -12.81 2.85
CA GLY A 82 -24.91 -12.84 4.30
C GLY A 82 -25.37 -14.16 4.91
N HIS A 83 -25.68 -14.09 6.20
CA HIS A 83 -26.22 -15.22 6.97
C HIS A 83 -27.50 -15.78 6.31
N ASN A 84 -27.68 -17.10 6.34
CA ASN A 84 -28.78 -17.81 5.67
C ASN A 84 -28.91 -17.48 4.17
N TRP A 85 -27.78 -17.23 3.50
CA TRP A 85 -27.73 -16.93 2.06
C TRP A 85 -28.52 -15.68 1.66
N GLN A 86 -28.70 -14.75 2.60
CA GLN A 86 -29.42 -13.51 2.32
C GLN A 86 -28.61 -12.61 1.41
N GLN A 87 -29.25 -12.11 0.35
CA GLN A 87 -28.65 -11.13 -0.54
C GLN A 87 -28.64 -9.76 0.15
N GLY A 88 -27.45 -9.15 0.24
CA GLY A 88 -27.28 -7.81 0.78
C GLY A 88 -27.86 -6.72 -0.14
N PRO A 89 -28.15 -5.52 0.39
CA PRO A 89 -28.73 -4.43 -0.38
C PRO A 89 -27.70 -3.58 -1.15
N ILE A 90 -26.40 -3.79 -0.90
CA ILE A 90 -25.31 -2.98 -1.46
C ILE A 90 -24.09 -3.86 -1.79
N ASN A 91 -23.22 -3.36 -2.67
CA ASN A 91 -21.92 -3.93 -2.97
C ASN A 91 -20.93 -3.73 -1.80
N SER A 92 -20.07 -4.72 -1.53
CA SER A 92 -18.99 -4.60 -0.55
C SER A 92 -17.78 -3.88 -1.18
N PRO A 93 -17.36 -2.72 -0.65
CA PRO A 93 -16.24 -1.95 -1.19
C PRO A 93 -14.87 -2.53 -0.86
#